data_AF-A0AAU7CDQ4-F1
#
_entry.id   AF-A0AAU7CDQ4-F1
#
_cell.length_a   1.000
_cell.length_b   1.000
_cell.length_c   1.000
_cell.angle_alpha   90.00
_cell.angle_beta   90.00
_cell.angle_gamma   90.00
#
_symmetry.space_group_name_H-M   'P 1'
#
loop_
_entity.id
_entity.type
_entity.pdbx_description
1 polymer ?
#
loop_
_entity_poly.entity_id
_entity_poly.type
_entity_poly.pdbx_seq_one_letter_code
_entity_poly.pdbx_strand_id
1 'polypeptide(L)'
;MTDPTLLAEITAIVRQAGRIPNQLVVTAESRMVEDLNIDSLDLVNVVLKIQDHFDVAIDDEDMPDLRRVSDLATYVAARRGSAAA
;
A
#
# COMPACT_ATOMS: atom_id res chain seq x y z
N MET A 1 -3.62 15.16 -6.53
CA MET A 1 -4.82 14.74 -5.80
C MET A 1 -4.84 13.23 -5.90
N THR A 2 -4.66 12.49 -4.82
CA THR A 2 -4.55 11.02 -4.87
C THR A 2 -5.89 10.43 -5.28
N ASP A 3 -5.93 9.65 -6.35
CA ASP A 3 -7.16 9.09 -6.90
C ASP A 3 -7.88 8.17 -5.90
N PRO A 4 -9.19 8.34 -5.68
CA PRO A 4 -9.95 7.49 -4.75
C PRO A 4 -9.96 6.02 -5.20
N THR A 5 -9.86 5.76 -6.50
CA THR A 5 -9.74 4.43 -7.07
C THR A 5 -8.42 3.76 -6.68
N LEU A 6 -7.30 4.50 -6.73
CA LEU A 6 -5.98 3.98 -6.37
C LEU A 6 -5.93 3.54 -4.91
N LEU A 7 -6.48 4.38 -4.02
CA LEU A 7 -6.56 4.04 -2.61
C LEU A 7 -7.37 2.77 -2.39
N ALA A 8 -8.49 2.59 -3.10
CA ALA A 8 -9.32 1.40 -3.00
C ALA A 8 -8.58 0.14 -3.48
N GLU A 9 -7.82 0.23 -4.58
CA GLU A 9 -7.02 -0.89 -5.09
C GLU A 9 -5.88 -1.27 -4.16
N ILE A 10 -5.12 -0.29 -3.67
CA ILE A 10 -4.04 -0.54 -2.69
C ILE A 10 -4.62 -1.15 -1.42
N THR A 11 -5.74 -0.62 -0.93
CA THR A 11 -6.45 -1.19 0.22
C THR A 11 -6.85 -2.64 -0.05
N ALA A 12 -7.33 -2.97 -1.24
CA ALA A 12 -7.70 -4.33 -1.60
C ALA A 12 -6.48 -5.28 -1.67
N ILE A 13 -5.34 -4.81 -2.17
CA ILE A 13 -4.09 -5.58 -2.21
C ILE A 13 -3.56 -5.81 -0.80
N VAL A 14 -3.50 -4.75 0.01
CA VAL A 14 -3.10 -4.78 1.43
C VAL A 14 -3.97 -5.79 2.18
N ARG A 15 -5.29 -5.75 1.97
CA ARG A 15 -6.24 -6.66 2.61
C ARG A 15 -5.99 -8.12 2.22
N GLN A 16 -5.78 -8.38 0.94
CA GLN A 16 -5.56 -9.74 0.44
C GLN A 16 -4.20 -10.31 0.87
N ALA A 17 -3.13 -9.52 0.75
CA ALA A 17 -1.79 -9.97 1.08
C ALA A 17 -1.55 -10.02 2.59
N GLY A 18 -2.09 -9.06 3.35
CA GLY A 18 -2.08 -9.05 4.81
C GLY A 18 -3.14 -9.94 5.46
N ARG A 19 -3.91 -10.71 4.67
CA ARG A 19 -4.95 -11.65 5.15
C ARG A 19 -5.95 -11.02 6.13
N ILE A 20 -6.28 -9.75 5.92
CA ILE A 20 -7.13 -8.98 6.81
C ILE A 20 -8.60 -9.40 6.59
N PRO A 21 -9.38 -9.69 7.65
CA PRO A 21 -10.79 -10.02 7.53
C PRO A 21 -11.60 -8.82 7.01
N ASN A 22 -12.62 -9.07 6.18
CA ASN A 22 -13.51 -8.02 5.65
C ASN A 22 -14.23 -7.19 6.71
N GLN A 23 -14.30 -7.71 7.94
CA GLN A 23 -14.93 -7.04 9.07
C GLN A 23 -14.05 -5.94 9.69
N LEU A 24 -12.74 -5.95 9.38
CA LEU A 24 -11.83 -4.90 9.80
C LEU A 24 -11.91 -3.72 8.83
N VAL A 25 -12.13 -2.53 9.39
CA VAL A 25 -12.19 -1.30 8.61
C VAL A 25 -10.76 -0.85 8.31
N VAL A 26 -10.37 -0.96 7.04
CA VAL A 26 -9.08 -0.44 6.57
C VAL A 26 -9.32 0.97 6.05
N THR A 27 -8.69 1.96 6.69
CA THR A 27 -8.74 3.36 6.27
C THR A 27 -7.39 3.81 5.70
N ALA A 28 -7.35 4.95 5.02
CA ALA A 28 -6.09 5.51 4.53
C ALA A 28 -5.10 5.78 5.67
N GLU A 29 -5.59 6.17 6.85
CA GLU A 29 -4.76 6.44 8.02
C GLU A 29 -4.41 5.18 8.82
N SER A 30 -5.01 4.03 8.49
CA SER A 30 -4.73 2.77 9.15
C SER A 30 -3.26 2.37 8.93
N ARG A 31 -2.61 2.01 10.03
CA ARG A 31 -1.21 1.58 10.04
C ARG A 31 -1.14 0.09 9.75
N MET A 32 -0.39 -0.30 8.74
CA MET A 32 -0.37 -1.68 8.24
C MET A 32 0.07 -2.65 9.34
N VAL A 33 1.15 -2.34 10.04
CA VAL A 33 1.68 -3.21 11.10
C VAL A 33 0.90 -3.06 12.41
N GLU A 34 0.61 -1.83 12.83
CA GLU A 34 0.08 -1.57 14.17
C GLU A 34 -1.46 -1.66 14.26
N ASP A 35 -2.18 -1.25 13.23
CA ASP A 35 -3.65 -1.23 13.18
C ASP A 35 -4.20 -2.50 12.52
N LEU A 36 -3.57 -2.90 11.41
CA LEU A 36 -4.01 -4.05 10.63
C LEU A 36 -3.32 -5.36 11.03
N ASN A 37 -2.37 -5.30 11.99
CA ASN A 37 -1.60 -6.46 12.46
C ASN A 37 -0.88 -7.22 11.34
N ILE A 38 -0.41 -6.51 10.32
CA ILE A 38 0.37 -7.11 9.22
C ILE A 38 1.75 -7.46 9.74
N ASP A 39 2.12 -8.74 9.63
CA ASP A 39 3.46 -9.24 9.90
C ASP A 39 4.48 -8.68 8.89
N SER A 40 5.76 -8.59 9.29
CA SER A 40 6.84 -8.10 8.41
C SER A 40 6.96 -8.89 7.10
N LEU A 41 6.68 -10.19 7.12
CA LEU A 41 6.63 -11.03 5.91
C LEU A 41 5.46 -10.68 4.98
N ASP A 42 4.30 -10.38 5.57
CA ASP A 42 3.12 -10.00 4.80
C ASP A 42 3.28 -8.58 4.24
N LEU A 43 3.94 -7.67 4.97
CA LEU A 43 4.32 -6.34 4.48
C LEU A 43 5.16 -6.42 3.19
N VAL A 44 6.19 -7.29 3.17
CA VAL A 44 7.01 -7.52 1.98
C VAL A 44 6.16 -8.05 0.81
N ASN A 45 5.24 -8.98 1.07
CA ASN A 45 4.31 -9.48 0.03
C ASN A 45 3.37 -8.40 -0.50
N VAL A 46 2.87 -7.52 0.37
CA VAL A 46 2.03 -6.38 -0.02
C VAL A 46 2.82 -5.46 -0.95
N VAL A 47 4.03 -5.07 -0.54
CA VAL A 47 4.89 -4.17 -1.31
C VAL A 47 5.25 -4.79 -2.65
N LEU A 48 5.65 -6.06 -2.71
CA LEU A 48 5.93 -6.77 -3.97
C LEU A 48 4.72 -6.83 -4.90
N LYS A 49 3.52 -7.13 -4.38
CA LYS A 49 2.29 -7.13 -5.19
C LYS A 49 1.96 -5.75 -5.73
N ILE A 50 2.20 -4.70 -4.96
CA ILE A 50 1.94 -3.33 -5.39
C ILE A 50 2.94 -2.91 -6.46
N GLN A 51 4.22 -3.24 -6.30
CA GLN A 51 5.25 -2.99 -7.30
C GLN A 51 4.89 -3.65 -8.64
N ASP A 52 4.54 -4.94 -8.62
CA ASP A 52 4.13 -5.70 -9.81
C ASP A 52 2.81 -5.18 -10.42
N HIS A 53 1.81 -4.89 -9.58
CA HIS A 53 0.49 -4.47 -10.06
C HIS A 53 0.48 -3.06 -10.65
N PHE A 54 1.29 -2.15 -10.12
CA PHE A 54 1.35 -0.75 -10.54
C PHE A 54 2.57 -0.41 -11.38
N ASP A 55 3.45 -1.38 -11.66
CA ASP A 55 4.74 -1.22 -12.34
C ASP A 55 5.59 -0.10 -11.70
N VAL A 56 5.63 -0.10 -10.36
CA VAL A 56 6.44 0.85 -9.58
C VAL A 56 7.59 0.12 -8.90
N ALA A 57 8.74 0.77 -8.80
CA ALA A 57 9.74 0.36 -7.82
C ALA A 57 9.33 0.88 -6.43
N ILE A 58 9.64 0.18 -5.36
CA ILE A 58 9.63 0.69 -3.98
C ILE A 58 10.93 0.24 -3.34
N ASP A 59 11.75 1.19 -2.92
CA ASP A 59 13.04 0.89 -2.32
C ASP A 59 12.86 0.48 -0.86
N ASP A 60 13.68 -0.47 -0.38
CA ASP A 60 13.63 -0.95 1.01
C ASP A 60 13.88 0.18 2.03
N GLU A 61 14.59 1.24 1.63
CA GLU A 61 14.82 2.44 2.44
C GLU A 61 13.57 3.30 2.64
N ASP A 62 12.63 3.27 1.68
CA ASP A 62 11.33 3.97 1.79
C ASP A 62 10.28 3.12 2.52
N MET A 63 10.37 1.78 2.47
CA MET A 63 9.48 0.88 3.21
C MET A 63 9.23 1.26 4.69
N PRO A 64 10.24 1.62 5.51
CA PRO A 64 10.01 2.02 6.90
C PRO A 64 9.21 3.33 7.07
N ASP A 65 9.17 4.16 6.03
CA ASP A 65 8.37 5.39 5.96
C ASP A 65 6.92 5.08 5.52
N LEU A 66 6.73 4.04 4.70
CA LEU A 66 5.43 3.56 4.20
C LEU A 66 4.63 2.77 5.25
N ARG A 67 4.29 3.41 6.37
CA ARG A 67 3.58 2.76 7.49
C ARG A 67 2.06 2.75 7.32
N ARG A 68 1.50 3.71 6.59
CA ARG A 68 0.05 3.84 6.38
C ARG A 68 -0.33 3.53 4.94
N VAL A 69 -1.57 3.11 4.76
CA VAL A 69 -2.14 2.88 3.43
C VAL A 69 -2.12 4.16 2.58
N SER A 70 -2.30 5.33 3.21
CA SER A 70 -2.20 6.65 2.56
C SER A 70 -0.81 6.94 2.02
N ASP A 71 0.24 6.60 2.76
CA ASP A 71 1.63 6.87 2.37
C ASP A 71 1.96 6.05 1.13
N LEU A 72 1.59 4.78 1.17
CA LEU A 72 1.77 3.84 0.08
C LEU A 72 0.98 4.26 -1.17
N ALA A 73 -0.27 4.71 -1.01
CA ALA A 73 -1.07 5.26 -2.11
C ALA A 73 -0.49 6.54 -2.69
N THR A 74 0.02 7.43 -1.86
CA THR A 74 0.65 8.68 -2.30
C THR A 74 1.95 8.40 -3.04
N TYR A 75 2.74 7.46 -2.55
CA TYR A 75 4.01 7.04 -3.16
C TYR A 75 3.79 6.42 -4.54
N VAL A 76 2.86 5.48 -4.65
CA VAL A 76 2.47 4.86 -5.93
C VAL A 76 1.91 5.90 -6.89
N ALA A 77 1.06 6.82 -6.42
CA ALA A 77 0.51 7.90 -7.25
C ALA A 77 1.62 8.82 -7.78
N ALA A 78 2.60 9.17 -6.95
CA ALA A 78 3.71 10.02 -7.35
C ALA A 78 4.58 9.36 -8.44
N ARG A 79 4.89 8.06 -8.29
CA ARG A 79 5.66 7.31 -9.29
C ARG A 79 4.87 7.04 -10.58
N ARG A 80 3.59 6.65 -10.50
CA ARG A 80 2.71 6.48 -11.68
C ARG A 80 2.46 7.80 -12.42
N GLY A 81 2.30 8.90 -11.69
CA GLY A 81 2.03 10.22 -12.27
C GLY A 81 3.23 10.85 -12.97
N SER A 82 4.46 10.46 -12.61
CA SER A 82 5.68 11.01 -13.23
C SER A 82 6.10 10.28 -14.52
N ALA A 83 5.46 9.16 -14.88
CA ALA A 83 5.69 8.47 -16.16
C ALA A 83 4.86 9.06 -17.33
N ALA A 84 4.07 10.10 -17.06
CA ALA A 84 3.26 10.81 -18.05
C ALA A 84 3.52 12.33 -17.97
N ALA A 85 4.70 12.76 -18.40
CA ALA A 85 4.99 14.15 -18.75
C ALA A 85 5.92 14.19 -19.97
#